data_AF-A0A543KS52-F1
#
_entry.id   AF-A0A543KS52-F1
#
_cell.length_a   1.000
_cell.length_b   1.000
_cell.length_c   1.000
_cell.angle_alpha   90.00
_cell.angle_beta   90.00
_cell.angle_gamma   90.00
#
_symmetry.space_group_name_H-M   'P 1'
#
loop_
_entity.id
_entity.type
_entity.pdbx_description
1 polymer ?
#
loop_
_entity_poly.entity_id
_entity_poly.type
_entity_poly.pdbx_seq_one_letter_code
_entity_poly.pdbx_strand_id
1 'polypeptide(L)'
;MSKIRGQAPYEAVKADVNASMQEVVDLLPEGTQVSLRPESTPYPCEDKLSLGSGKGVFYTGQLEATLPPTADASHVVDDLPARLGEQWKASKTGVALSSSAVILTDIKRQVQLNVMDVSKAYGGTSVIDITGISRCATSPTN
;
A
#
# COMPACT_ATOMS: atom_id res chain seq x y z
N MET A 1 -11.69 -31.08 -10.58
CA MET A 1 -10.75 -30.33 -9.73
C MET A 1 -9.86 -29.48 -10.63
N SER A 2 -10.25 -28.23 -10.92
CA SER A 2 -9.46 -27.36 -11.78
C SER A 2 -8.31 -26.75 -10.98
N LYS A 3 -7.08 -27.19 -11.25
CA LYS A 3 -5.87 -26.44 -10.88
C LYS A 3 -5.95 -25.07 -11.56
N ILE A 4 -6.02 -23.99 -10.78
CA ILE A 4 -5.91 -22.63 -11.31
C ILE A 4 -4.43 -22.43 -11.67
N ARG A 5 -4.04 -22.78 -12.90
CA ARG A 5 -2.69 -22.51 -13.42
C ARG A 5 -2.54 -21.00 -13.60
N GLY A 6 -1.68 -20.35 -12.81
CA GLY A 6 -1.20 -18.98 -13.08
C GLY A 6 -1.25 -17.98 -11.92
N GLN A 7 -1.92 -18.28 -10.81
CA GLN A 7 -1.90 -17.40 -9.62
C GLN A 7 -0.70 -17.71 -8.71
N ALA A 8 -0.09 -16.66 -8.16
CA ALA A 8 0.95 -16.78 -7.15
C ALA A 8 0.36 -17.27 -5.81
N PRO A 9 1.17 -17.91 -4.94
CA PRO A 9 0.76 -18.24 -3.58
C PRO A 9 0.58 -16.98 -2.73
N TYR A 10 -0.28 -17.05 -1.71
CA TYR A 10 -0.56 -15.93 -0.80
C TYR A 10 0.71 -15.30 -0.21
N GLU A 11 1.65 -16.13 0.25
CA GLU A 11 2.91 -15.64 0.83
C GLU A 11 3.78 -14.86 -0.17
N ALA A 12 3.72 -15.19 -1.47
CA ALA A 12 4.45 -14.45 -2.48
C ALA A 12 3.85 -13.04 -2.69
N VAL A 13 2.52 -12.94 -2.79
CA VAL A 13 1.88 -11.61 -2.96
C VAL A 13 1.95 -10.76 -1.70
N LYS A 14 2.00 -11.40 -0.52
CA LYS A 14 2.30 -10.73 0.75
C LYS A 14 3.72 -10.15 0.75
N ALA A 15 4.72 -10.93 0.34
CA ALA A 15 6.09 -10.46 0.23
C ALA A 15 6.21 -9.30 -0.77
N ASP A 16 5.50 -9.38 -1.90
CA ASP A 16 5.46 -8.32 -2.91
C ASP A 16 4.88 -7.01 -2.34
N VAL A 17 3.78 -7.06 -1.58
CA VAL A 17 3.20 -5.88 -0.93
C VAL A 17 4.14 -5.29 0.10
N ASN A 18 4.74 -6.12 0.95
CA ASN A 18 5.68 -5.66 1.98
C ASN A 18 6.92 -5.01 1.36
N ALA A 19 7.47 -5.59 0.28
CA ALA A 19 8.58 -5.00 -0.45
C ALA A 19 8.20 -3.66 -1.10
N SER A 20 6.99 -3.56 -1.66
CA SER A 20 6.48 -2.31 -2.26
C SER A 20 6.33 -1.21 -1.21
N MET A 21 5.77 -1.54 -0.03
CA MET A 21 5.64 -0.59 1.08
C MET A 21 7.02 -0.16 1.60
N GLN A 22 7.98 -1.08 1.69
CA GLN A 22 9.34 -0.76 2.11
C GLN A 22 10.02 0.22 1.16
N GLU A 23 9.87 0.08 -0.16
CA GLU A 23 10.42 1.05 -1.12
C GLU A 23 9.87 2.47 -0.91
N VAL A 24 8.59 2.61 -0.52
CA VAL A 24 8.02 3.92 -0.17
C VAL A 24 8.58 4.42 1.17
N VAL A 25 8.69 3.54 2.17
CA VAL A 25 9.28 3.87 3.48
C VAL A 25 10.72 4.34 3.36
N ASP A 26 11.52 3.72 2.49
CA ASP A 26 12.93 4.08 2.26
C ASP A 26 13.09 5.49 1.65
N LEU A 27 12.02 6.06 1.09
CA LEU A 27 11.98 7.43 0.61
C LEU A 27 11.52 8.43 1.68
N LEU A 28 11.00 7.99 2.82
CA LEU A 28 10.52 8.92 3.84
C LEU A 28 11.68 9.69 4.49
N PRO A 29 11.41 10.87 5.07
CA PRO A 29 12.44 11.64 5.78
C PRO A 29 13.16 10.83 6.85
N GLU A 30 14.45 11.10 7.04
CA GLU A 30 15.24 10.51 8.12
C GLU A 30 14.59 10.79 9.49
N GLY A 31 14.62 9.80 10.38
CA GLY A 31 13.97 9.89 11.70
C GLY A 31 12.49 9.55 11.71
N THR A 32 11.92 9.15 10.56
CA THR A 32 10.56 8.60 10.49
C THR A 32 10.44 7.32 11.32
N GLN A 33 9.40 7.22 12.13
CA GLN A 33 9.07 6.02 12.91
C GLN A 33 7.94 5.26 12.22
N VAL A 34 8.19 3.99 11.89
CA VAL A 34 7.21 3.13 11.21
C VAL A 34 6.60 2.14 12.19
N SER A 35 5.28 2.06 12.18
CA SER A 35 4.50 1.08 12.93
C SER A 35 3.69 0.22 11.97
N LEU A 36 3.97 -1.09 11.95
CA LEU A 36 3.19 -2.04 11.18
C LEU A 36 1.87 -2.31 11.90
N ARG A 37 0.76 -2.23 11.18
CA ARG A 37 -0.51 -2.69 11.73
C ARG A 37 -0.58 -4.22 11.69
N PRO A 38 -1.21 -4.86 12.68
CA PRO A 38 -1.39 -6.30 12.68
C PRO A 38 -2.10 -6.76 11.41
N GLU A 39 -1.63 -7.88 10.85
CA GLU A 39 -2.25 -8.47 9.68
C GLU A 39 -3.69 -8.91 9.97
N SER A 40 -4.58 -8.67 9.00
CA SER A 40 -5.94 -9.18 9.02
C SER A 40 -6.03 -10.53 8.32
N THR A 41 -7.16 -11.22 8.52
CA THR A 41 -7.50 -12.41 7.74
C THR A 41 -7.50 -12.09 6.24
N PRO A 42 -7.00 -12.99 5.35
CA PRO A 42 -7.01 -12.76 3.91
C PRO A 42 -8.41 -12.42 3.39
N TYR A 43 -8.51 -11.42 2.52
CA TYR A 43 -9.79 -11.02 1.92
C TYR A 43 -10.07 -11.83 0.66
N PRO A 44 -11.33 -12.26 0.42
CA PRO A 44 -11.69 -12.96 -0.80
C PRO A 44 -11.59 -12.04 -2.01
N CYS A 45 -11.17 -12.56 -3.15
CA CYS A 45 -11.06 -11.80 -4.40
C CYS A 45 -12.40 -11.36 -5.01
N GLU A 46 -13.50 -11.90 -4.49
CA GLU A 46 -14.85 -11.46 -4.77
C GLU A 46 -15.23 -10.16 -4.02
N ASP A 47 -14.39 -9.69 -3.09
CA ASP A 47 -14.57 -8.40 -2.41
C ASP A 47 -14.38 -7.22 -3.37
N LYS A 48 -15.09 -6.12 -3.12
CA LYS A 48 -15.04 -4.90 -3.94
C LYS A 48 -13.68 -4.19 -3.89
N LEU A 49 -12.87 -4.48 -2.87
CA LEU A 49 -11.52 -3.94 -2.70
C LEU A 49 -10.47 -4.68 -3.54
N SER A 50 -10.83 -5.82 -4.13
CA SER A 50 -9.91 -6.62 -4.94
C SER A 50 -9.43 -5.85 -6.18
N LEU A 51 -8.14 -5.96 -6.49
CA LEU A 51 -7.55 -5.44 -7.73
C LEU A 51 -7.86 -6.30 -8.97
N GLY A 52 -8.54 -7.44 -8.79
CA GLY A 52 -8.87 -8.35 -9.87
C GLY A 52 -10.20 -9.07 -9.68
N SER A 53 -10.75 -9.57 -10.77
CA SER A 53 -11.92 -10.45 -10.75
C SER A 53 -11.47 -11.90 -10.76
N GLY A 54 -11.89 -12.71 -9.77
CA GLY A 54 -11.59 -14.14 -9.78
C GLY A 54 -11.75 -14.82 -8.43
N LYS A 55 -11.34 -16.09 -8.39
CA LYS A 55 -11.28 -16.89 -7.17
C LYS A 55 -9.97 -16.65 -6.43
N GLY A 56 -9.97 -16.92 -5.13
CA GLY A 56 -8.79 -16.87 -4.28
C GLY A 56 -8.90 -15.77 -3.24
N VAL A 57 -7.75 -15.31 -2.77
CA VAL A 57 -7.67 -14.25 -1.75
C VAL A 57 -6.61 -13.23 -2.15
N PHE A 58 -6.70 -12.01 -1.63
CA PHE A 58 -5.64 -11.03 -1.72
C PHE A 58 -5.15 -10.64 -0.32
N TYR A 59 -3.89 -10.24 -0.26
CA TYR A 59 -3.27 -9.65 0.92
C TYR A 59 -3.47 -8.14 0.94
N THR A 60 -3.78 -7.64 2.13
CA THR A 60 -3.72 -6.21 2.46
C THR A 60 -2.69 -6.02 3.57
N GLY A 61 -1.72 -5.15 3.33
CA GLY A 61 -0.77 -4.67 4.33
C GLY A 61 -1.09 -3.24 4.71
N GLN A 62 -0.85 -2.86 5.97
CA GLN A 62 -1.02 -1.48 6.40
C GLN A 62 0.07 -1.09 7.39
N LEU A 63 0.59 0.12 7.25
CA LEU A 63 1.51 0.72 8.19
C LEU A 63 1.26 2.21 8.36
N GLU A 64 1.69 2.73 9.49
CA GLU A 64 1.72 4.16 9.78
C GLU A 64 3.16 4.62 9.89
N ALA A 65 3.45 5.77 9.30
CA ALA A 65 4.75 6.43 9.37
C ALA A 65 4.59 7.79 10.06
N THR A 66 5.09 7.89 11.29
CA THR A 66 5.16 9.16 12.03
C THR A 66 6.44 9.88 11.63
N LEU A 67 6.28 11.02 10.98
CA LEU A 67 7.39 11.81 10.46
C LEU A 67 8.06 12.63 11.58
N PRO A 68 9.32 13.06 11.40
CA PRO A 68 9.94 14.01 12.33
C PRO A 68 9.13 15.32 12.41
N PRO A 69 9.16 16.05 13.54
CA PRO A 69 8.29 17.22 13.77
C PRO A 69 8.42 18.36 12.74
N THR A 70 9.52 18.42 12.00
CA THR A 70 9.78 19.44 10.98
C THR A 70 9.32 19.04 9.58
N ALA A 71 8.90 17.79 9.37
CA ALA A 71 8.43 17.30 8.09
C ALA A 71 6.94 17.60 7.87
N ASP A 72 6.61 17.99 6.65
CA ASP A 72 5.23 18.18 6.18
C ASP A 72 4.75 16.89 5.49
N ALA A 73 3.79 16.20 6.12
CA ALA A 73 3.26 14.95 5.59
C ALA A 73 2.59 15.13 4.22
N SER A 74 1.85 16.22 4.01
CA SER A 74 1.20 16.49 2.72
C SER A 74 2.23 16.67 1.60
N HIS A 75 3.29 17.44 1.86
CA HIS A 75 4.36 17.64 0.89
C HIS A 75 5.11 16.35 0.58
N VAL A 76 5.42 15.54 1.60
CA VAL A 76 6.07 14.23 1.40
C VAL A 76 5.21 13.33 0.52
N VAL A 77 3.90 13.26 0.75
CA VAL A 77 2.98 12.45 -0.05
C VAL A 77 2.91 12.93 -1.51
N ASP A 78 2.82 14.24 -1.73
CA ASP A 78 2.76 14.84 -3.07
C ASP A 78 4.04 14.62 -3.88
N ASP A 79 5.20 14.54 -3.22
CA ASP A 79 6.51 14.38 -3.86
C ASP A 79 6.87 12.92 -4.19
N LEU A 80 6.23 11.94 -3.54
CA LEU A 80 6.54 10.51 -3.74
C LEU A 80 6.57 10.08 -5.22
N PRO A 81 5.58 10.43 -6.07
CA PRO A 81 5.60 10.05 -7.49
C PRO A 81 6.85 10.48 -8.25
N ALA A 82 7.42 11.64 -7.92
CA ALA A 82 8.61 12.15 -8.61
C ALA A 82 9.90 11.47 -8.16
N ARG A 83 9.89 10.83 -6.98
CA ARG A 83 11.04 10.15 -6.38
C ARG A 83 11.07 8.65 -6.66
N LEU A 84 9.93 8.09 -7.04
CA LEU A 84 9.79 6.70 -7.42
C LEU A 84 10.22 6.48 -8.87
N GLY A 85 10.92 5.36 -9.12
CA GLY A 85 11.44 5.03 -10.45
C GLY A 85 10.37 4.55 -11.45
N GLU A 86 10.79 4.26 -12.68
CA GLU A 86 9.92 3.93 -13.83
C GLU A 86 8.97 2.74 -13.62
N GLN A 87 9.22 1.88 -12.63
CA GLN A 87 8.35 0.75 -12.28
C GLN A 87 7.03 1.18 -11.63
N TRP A 88 6.92 2.45 -11.21
CA TRP A 88 5.77 2.99 -10.50
C TRP A 88 4.89 3.86 -11.41
N LYS A 89 3.58 3.70 -11.27
CA LYS A 89 2.57 4.60 -11.83
C LYS A 89 1.83 5.30 -10.71
N ALA A 90 1.76 6.62 -10.76
CA ALA A 90 0.97 7.40 -9.83
C ALA A 90 -0.36 7.82 -10.47
N SER A 91 -1.42 7.78 -9.68
CA SER A 91 -2.71 8.39 -10.01
C SER A 91 -3.26 9.13 -8.80
N LYS A 92 -4.05 10.17 -9.06
CA LYS A 92 -4.82 10.83 -8.02
C LYS A 92 -6.01 9.95 -7.63
N THR A 93 -6.49 10.06 -6.40
CA THR A 93 -7.60 9.27 -5.84
C THR A 93 -8.95 9.48 -6.53
N GLY A 94 -9.04 10.39 -7.51
CA GLY A 94 -10.27 10.68 -8.28
C GLY A 94 -11.36 11.41 -7.50
N VAL A 95 -11.13 11.66 -6.20
CA VAL A 95 -12.04 12.35 -5.28
C VAL A 95 -11.28 13.50 -4.62
N ALA A 96 -11.94 14.65 -4.44
CA ALA A 96 -11.35 15.76 -3.68
C ALA A 96 -11.29 15.37 -2.20
N LEU A 97 -10.08 15.10 -1.71
CA LEU A 97 -9.81 14.82 -0.31
C LEU A 97 -9.37 16.10 0.40
N SER A 98 -9.64 16.17 1.71
CA SER A 98 -9.22 17.30 2.54
C SER A 98 -7.76 17.21 3.01
N SER A 99 -7.05 16.16 2.60
CA SER A 99 -5.64 15.87 2.86
C SER A 99 -4.98 15.37 1.57
N SER A 100 -3.65 15.47 1.47
CA SER A 100 -2.93 14.88 0.35
C SER A 100 -3.06 13.35 0.35
N ALA A 101 -3.26 12.79 -0.83
CA ALA A 101 -3.27 11.35 -1.05
C ALA A 101 -2.89 11.02 -2.49
N VAL A 102 -2.19 9.90 -2.65
CA VAL A 102 -1.77 9.38 -3.95
C VAL A 102 -1.95 7.86 -4.00
N ILE A 103 -2.39 7.38 -5.16
CA ILE A 103 -2.41 5.96 -5.47
C ILE A 103 -1.16 5.65 -6.28
N LEU A 104 -0.35 4.73 -5.78
CA LEU A 104 0.89 4.28 -6.41
C LEU A 104 0.72 2.83 -6.83
N THR A 105 1.00 2.53 -8.10
CA THR A 105 0.92 1.16 -8.62
C THR A 105 2.32 0.70 -8.99
N ASP A 106 2.83 -0.30 -8.27
CA ASP A 106 4.02 -1.04 -8.68
C ASP A 106 3.61 -2.00 -9.81
N ILE A 107 4.02 -1.66 -11.04
CA ILE A 107 3.65 -2.42 -12.23
C ILE A 107 4.34 -3.80 -12.23
N LYS A 108 5.56 -3.87 -11.71
CA LYS A 108 6.38 -5.08 -11.71
C LYS A 108 5.81 -6.12 -10.76
N ARG A 109 5.40 -5.69 -9.56
CA ARG A 109 4.82 -6.56 -8.52
C ARG A 109 3.30 -6.67 -8.58
N GLN A 110 2.65 -5.82 -9.37
CA GLN A 110 1.19 -5.72 -9.46
C GLN A 110 0.55 -5.43 -8.09
N VAL A 111 1.13 -4.46 -7.40
CA VAL A 111 0.69 -3.98 -6.07
C VAL A 111 0.17 -2.56 -6.22
N GLN A 112 -0.94 -2.26 -5.55
CA GLN A 112 -1.41 -0.89 -5.38
C GLN A 112 -1.13 -0.46 -3.95
N LEU A 113 -0.56 0.72 -3.77
CA LEU A 113 -0.45 1.41 -2.49
C LEU A 113 -1.33 2.65 -2.52
N ASN A 114 -2.11 2.85 -1.47
CA ASN A 114 -2.75 4.11 -1.16
C ASN A 114 -1.92 4.78 -0.05
N VAL A 115 -1.37 5.95 -0.35
CA VAL A 115 -0.55 6.74 0.57
C VAL A 115 -1.29 8.02 0.88
N MET A 116 -1.52 8.31 2.16
CA MET A 116 -2.36 9.42 2.59
C MET A 116 -1.82 10.14 3.81
N ASP A 117 -1.91 11.47 3.80
CA ASP A 117 -1.69 12.29 5.00
C ASP A 117 -2.89 12.16 5.94
N VAL A 118 -2.64 11.61 7.14
CA VAL A 118 -3.65 11.43 8.20
C VAL A 118 -3.40 12.31 9.42
N SER A 119 -2.53 13.32 9.32
CA SER A 119 -2.07 14.15 10.44
C SER A 119 -3.21 14.79 11.25
N LYS A 120 -4.33 15.13 10.59
CA LYS A 120 -5.54 15.66 11.25
C LYS A 120 -6.13 14.70 12.28
N ALA A 121 -6.08 13.39 12.03
CA ALA A 121 -6.56 12.37 12.96
C ALA A 121 -5.64 12.23 14.20
N TYR A 122 -4.39 12.71 14.09
CA TYR A 122 -3.36 12.65 15.14
C TYR A 122 -3.08 14.03 15.75
N GLY A 123 -4.08 14.91 15.78
CA GLY A 123 -3.98 16.23 16.43
C GLY A 123 -2.94 17.17 15.81
N GLY A 124 -2.60 16.97 14.53
CA GLY A 124 -1.60 17.76 13.81
C GLY A 124 -0.18 17.16 13.81
N THR A 125 0.02 16.01 14.45
CA THR A 125 1.27 15.24 14.31
C THR A 125 1.38 14.73 12.87
N SER A 126 2.51 14.98 12.20
CA SER A 126 2.75 14.54 10.82
C SER A 126 2.77 13.02 10.72
N VAL A 127 1.69 12.43 10.20
CA VAL A 127 1.54 10.97 10.05
C VAL A 127 1.04 10.63 8.65
N ILE A 128 1.70 9.67 8.02
CA ILE A 128 1.31 9.09 6.74
C ILE A 128 0.77 7.68 6.99
N ASP A 129 -0.42 7.39 6.45
CA ASP A 129 -0.95 6.03 6.32
C ASP A 129 -0.55 5.44 4.97
N ILE A 130 -0.06 4.20 4.97
CA ILE A 130 0.26 3.44 3.78
C ILE A 130 -0.52 2.14 3.82
N THR A 131 -1.45 1.97 2.90
CA THR A 131 -2.22 0.74 2.72
C THR A 131 -1.86 0.10 1.38
N GLY A 132 -1.35 -1.13 1.43
CA GLY A 132 -0.99 -1.90 0.24
C GLY A 132 -1.97 -3.04 -0.05
N ILE A 133 -2.35 -3.21 -1.31
CA ILE A 133 -3.26 -4.24 -1.79
C ILE A 133 -2.56 -5.02 -2.91
N SER A 134 -2.56 -6.34 -2.79
CA SER A 134 -2.02 -7.24 -3.82
C SER A 134 -3.05 -7.61 -4.88
N ARG A 135 -2.57 -8.15 -6.00
CA ARG A 135 -3.39 -9.00 -6.89
C ARG A 135 -3.89 -10.26 -6.18
N CYS A 136 -4.91 -10.88 -6.77
CA CYS A 136 -5.42 -12.17 -6.33
C CYS A 136 -4.39 -13.30 -6.36
N ALA A 137 -4.38 -14.10 -5.30
CA ALA A 137 -3.52 -15.24 -5.06
C ALA A 137 -4.32 -16.49 -4.65
N THR A 138 -3.67 -17.65 -4.69
CA THR A 138 -4.26 -18.86 -4.12
C THR A 138 -4.30 -18.76 -2.59
N SER A 139 -5.37 -19.28 -1.97
CA SER A 139 -5.51 -19.31 -0.52
C SER A 139 -4.29 -19.90 0.20
N PRO A 140 -3.97 -19.43 1.42
CA PRO A 140 -2.91 -20.04 2.22
C PRO A 140 -3.16 -21.53 2.39
N THR A 141 -2.15 -22.34 2.11
CA THR A 141 -2.16 -23.74 2.54
C THR A 141 -1.93 -23.77 4.04
N ASN A 142 -2.94 -24.20 4.80
CA ASN A 142 -2.78 -24.58 6.21
C ASN A 142 -1.79 -25.73 6.37
#